data_AF-A0A2R6W5Q3-F1
#
_entry.id   AF-A0A2R6W5Q3-F1
#
_cell.length_a   1.000
_cell.length_b   1.000
_cell.length_c   1.000
_cell.angle_alpha   90.00
_cell.angle_beta   90.00
_cell.angle_gamma   90.00
#
_symmetry.space_group_name_H-M   'P 1'
#
loop_
_entity.id
_entity.type
_entity.pdbx_description
1 polymer ?
#
loop_
_entity_poly.entity_id
_entity_poly.type
_entity_poly.pdbx_seq_one_letter_code
_entity_poly.pdbx_strand_id
1 'polypeptide(L)' 'MCVGYSLGMMTVEYALAQILHTCNMFLPKGMSPKDLSMEEVSGPSLTRSEALRLRVTPRLPASVYIKAGIKNVA' A
#
# COMPACT_ATOMS: atom_id res chain seq x y z
N MET A 1 -14.28 24.58 0.22
CA MET A 1 -14.40 23.51 -0.81
C MET A 1 -13.01 23.22 -1.36
N CYS A 2 -12.56 21.97 -1.35
CA CYS A 2 -11.20 21.62 -1.79
C CYS A 2 -11.11 21.65 -3.31
N VAL A 3 -10.25 22.51 -3.87
CA VAL A 3 -10.05 22.63 -5.33
C VAL A 3 -9.49 21.36 -5.97
N GLY A 4 -8.86 20.50 -5.16
CA GLY A 4 -8.31 19.22 -5.60
C GLY A 4 -9.26 18.03 -5.45
N TYR A 5 -10.55 18.22 -5.11
CA TYR A 5 -11.45 17.11 -4.77
C TYR A 5 -11.52 16.02 -5.85
N SER A 6 -11.85 16.39 -7.09
CA SER A 6 -11.98 15.42 -8.19
C SER A 6 -10.66 14.72 -8.53
N LEU A 7 -9.55 15.48 -8.53
CA LEU A 7 -8.23 14.91 -8.78
C LEU A 7 -7.80 13.96 -7.65
N GLY A 8 -8.07 14.32 -6.39
CA GLY A 8 -7.77 13.51 -5.22
C GLY A 8 -8.48 12.18 -5.25
N MET A 9 -9.78 12.17 -5.58
CA MET A 9 -10.56 10.94 -5.74
C MET A 9 -9.95 10.01 -6.79
N MET A 10 -9.70 10.52 -8.00
CA MET A 10 -9.09 9.73 -9.08
C MET A 10 -7.70 9.19 -8.71
N THR A 11 -6.91 9.99 -7.99
CA THR A 11 -5.56 9.61 -7.55
C THR A 11 -5.61 8.46 -6.54
N VAL A 12 -6.50 8.56 -5.54
CA VAL A 12 -6.67 7.50 -4.53
C VAL A 12 -7.16 6.21 -5.17
N GLU A 13 -8.19 6.28 -6.02
CA GLU A 13 -8.73 5.11 -6.72
C GLU A 13 -7.68 4.43 -7.60
N TYR A 14 -6.95 5.22 -8.40
CA TYR A 14 -5.91 4.68 -9.29
C TYR A 14 -4.75 4.06 -8.49
N ALA A 15 -4.28 4.75 -7.44
CA ALA A 15 -3.20 4.23 -6.60
C ALA A 15 -3.58 2.91 -5.92
N LEU A 16 -4.81 2.83 -5.38
CA LEU A 16 -5.32 1.60 -4.78
C LEU A 16 -5.44 0.48 -5.81
N ALA A 17 -5.97 0.77 -7.01
CA ALA A 17 -6.07 -0.21 -8.08
C ALA A 17 -4.69 -0.76 -8.48
N GLN A 18 -3.67 0.09 -8.59
CA GLN A 18 -2.31 -0.34 -8.89
C GLN A 18 -1.75 -1.23 -7.78
N ILE A 19 -1.87 -0.83 -6.52
CA ILE A 19 -1.36 -1.60 -5.37
C ILE A 19 -2.02 -2.97 -5.31
N LEU A 20 -3.35 -3.04 -5.37
CA LEU A 20 -4.11 -4.29 -5.31
C LEU A 20 -3.85 -5.20 -6.52
N HIS A 21 -3.66 -4.61 -7.70
CA HIS A 21 -3.40 -5.38 -8.92
C HIS A 21 -1.97 -5.93 -8.99
N THR A 22 -0.99 -5.26 -8.39
CA THR A 22 0.44 -5.59 -8.60
C THR A 22 1.12 -6.23 -7.39
N CYS A 23 0.60 -6.02 -6.18
CA CYS A 23 1.28 -6.38 -4.94
C CYS A 23 0.44 -7.30 -4.04
N ASN A 24 1.11 -8.27 -3.42
CA ASN A 24 0.61 -8.94 -2.22
C ASN A 24 1.17 -8.21 -0.99
N MET A 25 0.32 -7.94 0.00
CA MET A 25 0.68 -7.25 1.24
C MET A 25 0.47 -8.17 2.43
N PHE A 26 1.49 -8.32 3.27
CA PHE A 26 1.45 -9.16 4.47
C PHE A 26 1.93 -8.38 5.68
N LEU A 27 1.39 -8.70 6.85
CA LEU A 27 1.99 -8.25 8.11
C LEU A 27 3.37 -8.91 8.29
N PRO A 28 4.31 -8.25 9.00
CA PRO A 28 5.56 -8.86 9.43
C PRO A 28 5.32 -10.17 10.17
N LYS A 29 6.28 -11.10 10.10
CA LYS A 29 6.15 -12.41 10.76
C LYS A 29 5.88 -12.24 12.25
N GLY A 30 4.87 -12.96 12.76
CA GLY A 30 4.50 -12.95 14.18
C GLY A 30 3.58 -11.80 14.59
N MET A 31 3.24 -10.87 13.68
CA MET A 31 2.29 -9.78 13.95
C MET A 31 0.89 -10.16 13.49
N SER A 32 -0.09 -10.01 14.38
CA SER A 32 -1.52 -10.15 14.09
C SER A 32 -2.17 -8.77 13.85
N PRO A 33 -3.36 -8.71 13.24
CA PRO A 33 -4.06 -7.44 13.06
C PRO A 33 -4.39 -6.71 14.36
N LYS A 34 -4.50 -7.43 15.49
CA LYS A 34 -4.79 -6.84 16.81
C LYS A 34 -3.58 -6.12 17.42
N ASP A 35 -2.38 -6.41 16.92
CA ASP A 35 -1.14 -5.80 17.39
C ASP A 35 -0.89 -4.45 16.69
N LEU A 36 -1.75 -4.05 15.74
CA LEU A 36 -1.67 -2.77 15.06
C LEU A 36 -2.29 -1.66 15.92
N SER A 37 -1.54 -0.58 16.16
CA SER A 37 -2.09 0.62 16.77
C SER A 37 -3.04 1.34 15.80
N MET A 38 -4.26 1.58 16.24
CA MET A 38 -5.25 2.40 15.53
C MET A 38 -5.39 3.79 16.15
N GLU A 39 -4.52 4.15 17.09
CA GLU A 39 -4.50 5.50 17.65
C GLU A 39 -4.14 6.53 16.57
N GLU A 40 -4.66 7.75 16.73
CA GLU A 40 -4.52 8.82 15.76
C GLU A 40 -3.85 10.03 16.44
N VAL A 41 -3.04 10.75 15.67
CA VAL A 41 -2.44 12.03 16.08
C VAL A 41 -3.11 13.14 15.28
N SER A 42 -3.50 14.19 15.99
CA SER A 42 -4.17 15.37 15.41
C SER A 42 -3.15 16.42 14.96
N GLY A 43 -3.43 17.07 13.83
CA GLY A 43 -2.63 18.11 13.20
C GLY A 43 -3.37 18.71 12.01
N PRO A 44 -2.68 19.19 10.95
CA PRO A 44 -3.33 19.62 9.71
C PRO A 44 -4.17 18.51 9.03
N SER A 45 -3.85 17.25 9.31
CA SER A 45 -4.62 16.06 8.94
C SER A 45 -4.70 15.11 10.14
N LEU A 46 -5.71 14.24 10.16
CA LEU A 46 -5.77 13.11 11.09
C LEU A 46 -4.97 11.94 10.50
N THR A 47 -3.91 11.52 11.18
CA THR A 47 -3.06 10.40 10.73
C THR A 47 -2.88 9.38 11.85
N ARG A 48 -2.55 8.13 11.51
CA ARG A 48 -2.17 7.12 12.50
C ARG A 48 -0.96 7.58 13.30
N SER A 49 -0.96 7.29 14.60
CA SER A 49 0.16 7.58 15.51
C SER A 49 1.41 6.79 15.14
N GLU A 50 1.22 5.56 14.67
CA GLU A 50 2.27 4.67 14.22
C GLU A 50 2.13 4.36 12.72
N ALA A 51 3.26 4.31 12.02
CA ALA A 51 3.29 3.94 10.61
C ALA A 51 3.01 2.44 10.43
N LEU A 52 2.09 2.11 9.52
CA LEU A 52 1.80 0.72 9.17
C LEU A 52 3.03 0.08 8.49
N ARG A 53 3.56 -0.98 9.10
CA ARG A 53 4.66 -1.77 8.55
C ARG A 53 4.12 -2.99 7.83
N LEU A 54 4.45 -3.13 6.55
CA LEU A 54 4.04 -4.24 5.70
C LEU A 54 5.25 -4.87 5.01
N ARG A 55 5.15 -6.17 4.75
CA ARG A 55 5.99 -6.86 3.78
C ARG A 55 5.24 -6.96 2.46
N VAL A 56 5.78 -6.32 1.44
CA VAL A 56 5.17 -6.28 0.10
C VAL A 56 5.95 -7.22 -0.82
N THR A 57 5.23 -8.05 -1.58
CA THR A 57 5.83 -8.90 -2.63
C THR A 57 5.07 -8.75 -3.94
N PRO A 58 5.69 -8.98 -5.11
CA PRO A 58 4.98 -9.02 -6.37
C PRO A 58 3.82 -10.04 -6.36
N ARG A 59 2.69 -9.72 -7.01
CA ARG A 59 1.53 -10.62 -7.06
C ARG A 59 1.73 -11.78 -8.04
N LEU A 60 2.35 -11.51 -9.18
CA LEU A 60 2.52 -12.51 -10.24
C LEU A 60 3.81 -13.31 -10.04
N PRO A 61 3.91 -14.53 -10.63
CA PRO A 61 5.15 -15.29 -10.62
C PRO A 61 6.29 -14.52 -11.29
N ALA A 62 7.52 -14.69 -10.78
CA ALA A 62 8.71 -14.02 -11.30
C ALA A 62 8.91 -14.22 -12.82
N SER A 63 8.48 -15.37 -13.36
CA SER A 63 8.57 -15.68 -14.80
C SER A 63 7.82 -14.68 -15.69
N VAL A 64 6.72 -14.09 -15.21
CA VAL A 64 5.95 -13.09 -15.97
C VAL A 64 6.75 -11.80 -16.11
N TYR A 65 7.34 -11.32 -15.02
CA TYR A 65 8.15 -10.11 -15.00
C TYR A 65 9.47 -10.27 -15.76
N ILE A 66 10.11 -11.44 -15.67
CA ILE A 66 11.31 -11.76 -16.44
C ILE A 66 11.02 -11.73 -17.95
N LYS A 67 9.88 -12.30 -18.39
CA LYS A 67 9.45 -12.21 -19.79
C LYS A 67 9.23 -10.77 -20.25
N ALA A 68 8.77 -9.89 -19.35
CA ALA A 68 8.63 -8.46 -19.60
C ALA A 68 9.96 -7.68 -19.54
N GLY A 69 11.10 -8.35 -19.29
CA GLY A 69 12.43 -7.73 -19.24
C GLY A 69 12.79 -7.11 -17.88
N ILE A 70 11.96 -7.30 -16.85
CA ILE A 70 12.22 -6.79 -15.50
C ILE A 70 13.14 -7.77 -14.76
N LYS A 71 14.33 -7.31 -14.39
CA LYS A 71 15.35 -8.09 -13.66
C LYS A 71 15.25 -7.82 -12.15
N ASN A 72 15.65 -8.80 -11.32
CA ASN A 72 15.61 -8.74 -9.85
C ASN A 72 14.20 -8.71 -9.23
N VAL A 73 13.37 -9.69 -9.60
CA VAL A 73 12.04 -9.90 -9.01
C VAL A 73 12.22 -10.82 -7.80
N ALA A 74 12.44 -10.24 -6.63
CA ALA A 74 12.65 -10.91 -5.35
C ALA A 74 11.43 -10.76 -4.43
#